data_AF-A0A3A6QJH5-F1
#
_entry.id   AF-A0A3A6QJH5-F1
#
_cell.length_a   1.000
_cell.length_b   1.000
_cell.length_c   1.000
_cell.angle_alpha   90.00
_cell.angle_beta   90.00
_cell.angle_gamma   90.00
#
_symmetry.space_group_name_H-M   'P 1'
#
loop_
_entity.id
_entity.type
_entity.pdbx_description
1 polymer ?
#
loop_
_entity_poly.entity_id
_entity_poly.type
_entity_poly.pdbx_seq_one_letter_code
_entity_poly.pdbx_strand_id
1 'polypeptide(L)'
;VRDGTGLDEVTVSLLVAARNGDLLYDISRWGEDVGIASKATFSRTKTRMEESGVIETEKVPIDVGRPRLRLRLGDERLDVDDESEFARVARSLLAE
;
A
#
# COMPACT_ATOMS: atom_id res chain seq x y z
N VAL A 1 6.05 20.70 -14.24
CA VAL A 1 7.09 19.93 -13.52
C VAL A 1 6.36 18.99 -12.59
N ARG A 2 6.42 17.66 -12.83
CA ARG A 2 5.97 16.72 -11.79
C ARG A 2 7.06 16.75 -10.75
N ASP A 3 6.85 17.44 -9.64
CA ASP A 3 7.82 17.40 -8.53
C ASP A 3 8.03 15.93 -8.16
N GLY A 4 9.26 15.45 -8.33
CA GLY A 4 9.68 14.07 -8.05
C GLY A 4 9.67 13.72 -6.55
N THR A 5 8.87 14.43 -5.76
CA THR A 5 8.66 14.30 -4.32
C THR A 5 7.28 13.75 -3.96
N GLY A 6 6.47 13.41 -4.98
CA GLY A 6 5.17 12.76 -4.81
C GLY A 6 5.29 11.25 -4.56
N LEU A 7 4.30 10.69 -3.86
CA LEU A 7 4.14 9.23 -3.73
C LEU A 7 4.00 8.64 -5.13
N ASP A 8 4.79 7.60 -5.44
CA ASP A 8 4.67 6.90 -6.71
C ASP A 8 3.34 6.11 -6.81
N GLU A 9 2.95 5.75 -8.03
CA GLU A 9 1.65 5.11 -8.31
C GLU A 9 1.45 3.79 -7.54
N VAL A 10 2.53 3.02 -7.34
CA VAL A 10 2.49 1.76 -6.57
C VAL A 10 2.25 2.06 -5.09
N THR A 11 2.95 3.06 -4.55
CA THR A 11 2.82 3.50 -3.16
C THR A 11 1.41 4.02 -2.88
N VAL A 12 0.85 4.86 -3.75
CA VAL A 12 -0.53 5.34 -3.63
C VAL A 12 -1.52 4.18 -3.68
N SER A 13 -1.35 3.24 -4.63
CA SER A 13 -2.22 2.07 -4.77
C SER A 13 -2.22 1.21 -3.50
N LEU A 14 -1.06 0.98 -2.90
CA LEU A 14 -0.94 0.22 -1.66
C LEU A 14 -1.55 0.94 -0.46
N LEU A 15 -1.37 2.26 -0.35
CA LEU A 15 -1.99 3.07 0.71
C LEU A 15 -3.52 3.02 0.66
N VAL A 16 -4.09 3.20 -0.54
CA VAL A 16 -5.55 3.14 -0.73
C VAL A 16 -6.07 1.73 -0.44
N ALA A 17 -5.39 0.69 -0.94
CA ALA A 17 -5.75 -0.68 -0.64
C ALA A 17 -5.68 -1.00 0.87
N ALA A 18 -4.66 -0.50 1.56
CA ALA A 18 -4.51 -0.63 3.02
C ALA A 18 -5.61 0.08 3.80
N ARG A 19 -5.99 1.31 3.41
CA ARG A 19 -7.11 2.05 3.99
C ARG A 19 -8.44 1.29 3.85
N ASN A 20 -8.61 0.55 2.76
CA ASN A 20 -9.84 -0.20 2.48
C ASN A 20 -9.80 -1.67 2.95
N GLY A 21 -8.67 -2.17 3.44
CA GLY A 21 -8.57 -3.57 3.88
C GLY A 21 -8.53 -4.57 2.72
N ASP A 22 -8.04 -4.17 1.56
CA ASP A 22 -7.95 -5.01 0.36
C ASP A 22 -6.80 -6.03 0.45
N LEU A 23 -6.91 -7.11 -0.33
CA LEU A 23 -5.84 -8.09 -0.43
C LEU A 23 -4.72 -7.59 -1.34
N LEU A 24 -3.46 -7.76 -0.90
CA LEU A 24 -2.27 -7.47 -1.72
C LEU A 24 -2.33 -8.15 -3.08
N TYR A 25 -2.91 -9.35 -3.14
CA TYR A 25 -3.04 -10.06 -4.40
C TYR A 25 -3.94 -9.34 -5.40
N ASP A 26 -5.06 -8.80 -4.97
CA ASP A 26 -6.04 -8.19 -5.86
C ASP A 26 -5.49 -6.86 -6.39
N ILE A 27 -4.92 -6.02 -5.52
CA ILE A 27 -4.32 -4.75 -5.94
C ILE A 27 -3.08 -4.96 -6.83
N SER A 28 -2.23 -5.96 -6.55
CA SER A 28 -1.04 -6.24 -7.36
C SER A 28 -1.37 -6.91 -8.69
N ARG A 29 -2.45 -7.70 -8.76
CA ARG A 29 -2.99 -8.21 -10.03
C ARG A 29 -3.55 -7.05 -10.85
N TRP A 30 -4.46 -6.26 -10.28
CA TRP A 30 -5.04 -5.13 -10.98
C TRP A 30 -3.96 -4.17 -11.50
N GLY A 31 -2.99 -3.81 -10.65
CA GLY A 31 -1.91 -2.89 -11.02
C GLY A 31 -1.01 -3.44 -12.13
N GLU A 32 -0.80 -4.76 -12.19
CA GLU A 32 -0.09 -5.39 -13.30
C GLU A 32 -0.95 -5.41 -14.57
N ASP A 33 -2.23 -5.75 -14.47
CA ASP A 33 -3.16 -5.85 -15.59
C ASP A 33 -3.37 -4.49 -16.30
N VAL A 34 -3.36 -3.38 -15.55
CA VAL A 34 -3.47 -2.02 -16.12
C VAL A 34 -2.12 -1.35 -16.41
N GLY A 35 -1.00 -2.03 -16.14
CA GLY A 35 0.34 -1.56 -16.51
C GLY A 35 1.00 -0.57 -15.55
N ILE A 36 0.56 -0.47 -14.29
CA ILE A 36 1.21 0.36 -13.25
C ILE A 36 2.58 -0.21 -12.90
N ALA A 37 2.64 -1.48 -12.50
CA ALA A 37 3.89 -2.17 -12.18
C ALA A 37 3.68 -3.69 -12.06
N SER A 38 4.76 -4.46 -12.15
CA SER A 38 4.70 -5.91 -11.92
C SER A 38 4.34 -6.26 -10.47
N LYS A 39 3.76 -7.44 -10.25
CA LYS A 39 3.49 -7.96 -8.89
C LYS A 39 4.71 -7.98 -7.98
N ALA A 40 5.88 -8.27 -8.55
CA ALA A 40 7.15 -8.25 -7.81
C ALA A 40 7.49 -6.84 -7.31
N THR A 41 7.16 -5.80 -8.08
CA THR A 41 7.35 -4.40 -7.67
C THR A 41 6.40 -4.02 -6.54
N PHE A 42 5.11 -4.37 -6.65
CA PHE A 42 4.16 -4.22 -5.56
C PHE A 42 4.63 -4.91 -4.28
N SER A 43 5.13 -6.15 -4.38
CA SER A 43 5.65 -6.88 -3.22
C SER A 43 6.83 -6.18 -2.55
N ARG A 44 7.80 -5.67 -3.33
CA ARG A 44 8.95 -4.93 -2.79
C ARG A 44 8.54 -3.60 -2.16
N THR A 45 7.66 -2.85 -2.81
CA THR A 45 7.13 -1.59 -2.26
C THR A 45 6.35 -1.85 -0.98
N LYS A 46 5.53 -2.91 -0.92
CA LYS A 46 4.83 -3.33 0.30
C LYS A 46 5.81 -3.60 1.44
N THR A 47 6.87 -4.37 1.19
CA THR A 47 7.90 -4.66 2.20
C THR A 47 8.54 -3.38 2.73
N ARG A 48 8.93 -2.45 1.84
CA ARG A 48 9.46 -1.13 2.25
C ARG A 48 8.46 -0.36 3.13
N MET A 49 7.17 -0.40 2.78
CA MET A 49 6.13 0.29 3.55
C MET A 49 5.87 -0.36 4.91
N GLU A 50 5.96 -1.68 5.01
CA GLU A 50 5.94 -2.40 6.30
C GLU A 50 7.14 -2.04 7.17
N GLU A 51 8.34 -1.95 6.58
CA GLU A 51 9.56 -1.54 7.28
C GLU A 51 9.45 -0.11 7.84
N SER A 52 8.75 0.79 7.12
CA SER A 52 8.45 2.15 7.60
C SER A 52 7.25 2.25 8.56
N GLY A 53 6.56 1.15 8.85
CA GLY A 53 5.35 1.16 9.70
C GLY A 53 4.09 1.78 9.06
N VAL A 54 4.15 2.16 7.79
CA VAL A 54 3.02 2.80 7.07
C VAL A 54 1.90 1.81 6.76
N ILE A 55 2.25 0.54 6.52
CA ILE A 55 1.31 -0.54 6.23
C ILE A 55 1.64 -1.73 7.10
N GLU A 56 0.61 -2.48 7.50
CA GLU A 56 0.72 -3.82 8.07
C GLU A 56 0.01 -4.86 7.21
N THR A 57 0.29 -6.15 7.45
CA THR A 57 -0.44 -7.24 6.81
C THR A 57 -1.03 -8.26 7.77
N GLU A 58 -2.26 -8.66 7.48
CA GLU A 58 -3.00 -9.71 8.18
C GLU A 58 -3.14 -10.93 7.25
N LYS A 59 -2.89 -12.14 7.78
CA LYS A 59 -3.11 -13.39 7.03
C LYS A 59 -4.59 -13.71 6.92
N VAL A 60 -5.08 -13.87 5.70
CA VAL A 60 -6.46 -14.26 5.39
C VAL A 60 -6.46 -15.70 4.85
N PRO A 61 -7.09 -16.66 5.55
CA PRO A 61 -7.25 -18.02 5.06
C PRO A 61 -7.98 -18.06 3.72
N ILE A 62 -7.62 -19.05 2.90
CA ILE A 62 -8.29 -19.36 1.64
C ILE A 62 -8.47 -20.88 1.53
N ASP A 63 -9.39 -21.32 0.67
CA ASP A 63 -9.77 -22.74 0.55
C ASP A 63 -8.61 -23.64 0.12
N VAL A 64 -7.75 -23.16 -0.80
CA VAL A 64 -6.61 -23.92 -1.31
C VAL A 64 -5.40 -23.01 -1.48
N GLY A 65 -4.25 -23.45 -0.96
CA GLY A 65 -2.97 -22.77 -1.13
C GLY A 65 -2.52 -21.99 0.10
N ARG A 66 -1.67 -20.98 -0.11
CA ARG A 66 -1.15 -20.12 0.97
C ARG A 66 -2.17 -19.03 1.30
N PRO A 67 -2.33 -18.66 2.59
CA PRO A 67 -3.14 -17.51 2.98
C PRO A 67 -2.77 -16.25 2.19
N ARG A 68 -3.77 -15.42 1.91
CA ARG A 68 -3.56 -14.09 1.32
C ARG A 68 -3.20 -13.09 2.38
N LEU A 69 -2.66 -11.96 1.96
CA LEU A 69 -2.31 -10.85 2.84
C LEU A 69 -3.33 -9.74 2.65
N ARG A 70 -4.08 -9.42 3.68
CA ARG A 70 -4.89 -8.21 3.77
C ARG A 70 -4.00 -7.06 4.19
N LEU A 71 -4.07 -5.95 3.46
CA LEU A 71 -3.34 -4.72 3.78
C LEU A 71 -4.11 -3.92 4.84
N ARG A 72 -3.40 -3.29 5.76
CA ARG A 72 -3.93 -2.36 6.78
C ARG A 72 -3.00 -1.16 6.91
N LEU A 73 -3.52 -0.01 7.33
CA LEU A 73 -2.68 1.11 7.74
C LEU A 73 -1.95 0.72 9.03
N GLY A 74 -0.65 0.98 9.10
CA GLY A 74 0.19 0.62 10.25
C GLY A 74 0.43 1.74 11.25
N ASP A 75 0.03 2.98 10.93
CA ASP A 75 0.23 4.15 11.78
C ASP A 75 -1.10 4.89 11.99
N GLU A 76 -1.43 5.17 13.26
CA GLU A 76 -2.67 5.87 13.65
C GLU A 76 -2.77 7.29 13.07
N ARG A 77 -1.63 7.92 12.74
CA ARG A 77 -1.60 9.24 12.08
C ARG A 77 -2.26 9.21 10.69
N LEU A 78 -2.42 8.02 10.09
CA LEU A 78 -3.08 7.83 8.80
C LEU A 78 -4.60 7.68 8.92
N ASP A 79 -5.16 7.61 10.13
CA ASP A 79 -6.61 7.57 10.36
C ASP A 79 -7.22 8.98 10.28
N VAL A 80 -7.22 9.51 9.06
CA VAL A 80 -7.74 10.84 8.74
C VAL A 80 -8.76 10.75 7.59
N ASP A 81 -9.78 11.60 7.66
CA ASP A 81 -10.82 11.67 6.63
C ASP A 81 -10.39 12.48 5.40
N ASP A 82 -9.50 13.47 5.60
CA ASP A 82 -9.03 14.35 4.52
C ASP A 82 -7.92 13.69 3.69
N GLU A 83 -8.14 13.62 2.38
CA GLU A 83 -7.23 12.98 1.42
C GLU A 83 -5.88 13.70 1.30
N SER A 84 -5.88 15.03 1.45
CA SER A 84 -4.66 15.83 1.37
C SER A 84 -3.79 15.65 2.61
N GLU A 85 -4.42 15.59 3.79
CA GLU A 85 -3.79 15.27 5.05
C GLU A 85 -3.26 13.83 5.05
N PHE A 86 -4.05 12.86 4.60
CA PHE A 86 -3.62 11.47 4.44
C PHE A 86 -2.35 11.37 3.59
N ALA A 87 -2.35 12.01 2.42
CA ALA A 87 -1.19 12.03 1.54
C ALA A 87 0.02 12.75 2.18
N ARG A 88 -0.20 13.80 2.97
CA ARG A 88 0.86 14.53 3.69
C ARG A 88 1.50 13.66 4.77
N VAL A 89 0.69 12.99 5.59
CA VAL A 89 1.16 12.08 6.63
C VAL A 89 1.92 10.92 6.01
N ALA A 90 1.35 10.24 5.02
CA ALA A 90 2.04 9.12 4.35
C ALA A 90 3.41 9.52 3.78
N ARG A 91 3.53 10.71 3.18
CA ARG A 91 4.83 11.24 2.73
C ARG A 91 5.80 11.49 3.87
N SER A 92 5.33 12.00 5.01
CA SER A 92 6.17 12.21 6.19
C SER A 92 6.74 10.89 6.68
N LEU A 93 5.89 9.88 6.86
CA LEU A 93 6.28 8.55 7.36
C LEU A 93 7.29 7.84 6.45
N LEU A 94 7.12 7.97 5.13
CA LEU A 94 8.01 7.32 4.15
C LEU A 94 9.35 8.03 3.96
N ALA A 95 9.53 9.20 4.56
CA ALA A 95 10.76 9.97 4.53
C ALA A 95 11.60 9.81 5.82
N GLU A 96 11.07 9.14 6.83
CA GLU A 96 11.74 8.78 8.09
C GLU A 96 12.65 7.56 7.91
#